data_AF-A0A7X0XYT9-F1
#
_entry.id   AF-A0A7X0XYT9-F1
#
_cell.length_a   1.000
_cell.length_b   1.000
_cell.length_c   1.000
_cell.angle_alpha   90.00
_cell.angle_beta   90.00
_cell.angle_gamma   90.00
#
_symmetry.space_group_name_H-M   'P 1'
#
loop_
_entity.id
_entity.type
_entity.pdbx_description
1 polymer ?
#
loop_
_entity_poly.entity_id
_entity_poly.type
_entity_poly.pdbx_seq_one_letter_code
_entity_poly.pdbx_strand_id
1 'polypeptide(L)' 'MTVTSNDASVITGEAKTTLSLGASFDPMSPMKAVDKEDGDATSNVIITSNDVDTIVP' A
#
# COMPACT_ATOMS: atom_id res chain seq x y z
N MET A 1 24.35 -4.93 21.96
CA MET A 1 24.11 -5.87 20.85
C MET A 1 23.69 -5.01 19.68
N THR A 2 24.52 -4.90 18.65
CA THR A 2 24.15 -4.16 17.43
C THR A 2 23.39 -5.12 16.53
N VAL A 3 22.12 -4.87 16.29
CA VAL A 3 21.33 -5.61 15.30
C VAL A 3 21.94 -5.29 13.93
N THR A 4 22.45 -6.29 13.23
CA THR A 4 23.07 -6.17 11.89
C THR A 4 22.18 -6.72 10.77
N SER A 5 20.90 -6.97 11.05
CA SER A 5 19.91 -7.34 10.02
C SER A 5 19.16 -6.09 9.64
N ASN A 6 19.12 -5.78 8.35
CA ASN A 6 18.21 -4.83 7.75
C ASN A 6 17.46 -5.60 6.68
N ASP A 7 16.31 -6.15 7.06
CA ASP A 7 15.49 -6.85 6.11
C ASP A 7 14.76 -5.84 5.23
N ALA A 8 14.48 -6.20 3.98
CA ALA A 8 13.73 -5.32 3.10
C ALA A 8 12.30 -5.19 3.64
N SER A 9 11.79 -3.96 3.76
CA SER A 9 10.39 -3.71 4.13
C SER A 9 9.44 -4.45 3.18
N VAL A 10 8.37 -5.01 3.72
CA VAL A 10 7.37 -5.75 2.96
C VAL A 10 6.12 -4.89 2.79
N ILE A 11 5.73 -4.63 1.54
CA ILE A 11 4.46 -3.99 1.21
C ILE A 11 3.42 -5.09 1.00
N THR A 12 2.26 -4.94 1.64
CA THR A 12 1.14 -5.89 1.59
C THR A 12 -0.16 -5.14 1.33
N GLY A 13 -1.13 -5.80 0.70
CA GLY A 13 -2.44 -5.22 0.45
C GLY A 13 -3.29 -6.11 -0.46
N GLU A 14 -4.44 -5.59 -0.87
CA GLU A 14 -5.28 -6.28 -1.85
C GLU A 14 -4.58 -6.33 -3.21
N ALA A 15 -4.50 -7.53 -3.80
CA ALA A 15 -3.96 -7.69 -5.15
C ALA A 15 -4.91 -7.16 -6.23
N LYS A 16 -6.22 -7.15 -5.94
CA LYS A 16 -7.28 -6.63 -6.81
C LYS A 16 -8.41 -6.08 -5.95
N THR A 17 -8.87 -4.89 -6.29
CA THR A 17 -10.04 -4.25 -5.68
C THR A 17 -11.11 -4.09 -6.75
N THR A 18 -12.33 -4.49 -6.45
CA THR A 18 -13.49 -4.33 -7.34
C THR A 18 -14.35 -3.19 -6.81
N LEU A 19 -14.70 -2.25 -7.68
CA LEU A 19 -15.47 -1.06 -7.33
C LEU A 19 -16.77 -1.00 -8.13
N SER A 20 -17.79 -0.39 -7.56
CA SER A 20 -19.00 -0.04 -8.30
C SER A 20 -18.80 1.27 -9.07
N LEU A 21 -19.53 1.48 -10.16
CA LEU A 21 -19.48 2.71 -10.94
C LEU A 21 -19.83 3.92 -10.04
N GLY A 22 -18.95 4.92 -10.04
CA GLY A 22 -19.05 6.13 -9.23
C GLY A 22 -18.65 5.96 -7.76
N ALA A 23 -18.11 4.82 -7.34
CA ALA A 23 -17.62 4.63 -5.98
C ALA A 23 -16.36 5.48 -5.71
N SER A 24 -16.15 5.86 -4.44
CA SER A 24 -14.89 6.46 -3.99
C SER A 24 -13.79 5.40 -4.04
N PHE A 25 -12.65 5.76 -4.62
CA PHE A 25 -11.46 4.90 -4.65
C PHE A 25 -10.30 5.58 -3.94
N ASP A 26 -9.76 4.90 -2.93
CA ASP A 26 -8.50 5.25 -2.30
C ASP A 26 -7.51 4.08 -2.50
N PRO A 27 -6.50 4.23 -3.38
CA PRO A 27 -5.52 3.18 -3.63
C PRO A 27 -4.64 2.86 -2.42
N MET A 28 -4.56 3.75 -1.42
CA MET A 28 -3.79 3.52 -0.21
C MET A 28 -4.59 2.77 0.87
N SER A 29 -5.92 2.81 0.81
CA SER A 29 -6.79 2.19 1.82
C SER A 29 -6.52 0.71 2.08
N PRO A 30 -6.28 -0.16 1.08
CA PRO A 30 -5.96 -1.57 1.31
C PRO A 30 -4.46 -1.82 1.53
N MET A 31 -3.59 -0.81 1.38
CA MET A 31 -2.14 -0.96 1.38
C MET A 31 -1.54 -0.75 2.77
N LYS A 32 -0.55 -1.57 3.11
CA LYS A 32 0.25 -1.52 4.32
C LYS A 32 1.70 -1.83 4.02
N ALA A 33 2.61 -1.26 4.78
CA ALA A 33 4.02 -1.64 4.74
C ALA A 33 4.52 -1.95 6.15
N VAL A 34 5.24 -3.05 6.27
CA VAL A 34 5.84 -3.48 7.53
C VAL A 34 7.33 -3.71 7.30
N ASP A 35 8.12 -3.03 8.10
CA ASP A 35 9.53 -3.29 8.27
C ASP A 35 9.72 -4.17 9.50
N LYS A 36 10.63 -5.14 9.41
CA LYS A 36 10.82 -6.14 10.48
C LYS A 36 11.47 -5.52 11.72
N GLU A 37 12.31 -4.53 11.53
CA GLU A 37 13.08 -3.87 12.57
C GLU A 37 12.37 -2.59 13.07
N ASP A 38 11.81 -1.80 12.16
CA ASP A 38 11.19 -0.50 12.47
C ASP A 38 9.66 -0.58 12.67
N GLY A 39 9.03 -1.71 12.32
CA GLY A 39 7.61 -1.94 12.53
C GLY A 39 6.74 -1.36 11.41
N ASP A 40 5.73 -0.55 11.75
CA ASP A 40 4.78 -0.05 10.75
C ASP A 40 5.41 1.06 9.90
N ALA A 41 5.66 0.75 8.63
CA ALA A 41 6.21 1.65 7.62
C ALA A 41 5.14 2.15 6.65
N THR A 42 3.85 1.90 6.90
CA THR A 42 2.74 2.22 6.00
C THR A 42 2.71 3.71 5.62
N SER A 43 3.09 4.60 6.55
CA SER A 43 3.16 6.04 6.30
C SER A 43 4.21 6.46 5.26
N ASN A 44 5.17 5.58 4.95
CA ASN A 44 6.23 5.85 3.97
C ASN A 44 5.86 5.35 2.56
N VAL A 45 4.72 4.69 2.39
CA VAL A 45 4.26 4.21 1.08
C VAL A 45 3.76 5.39 0.27
N ILE A 46 4.22 5.48 -0.98
CA ILE A 46 3.87 6.53 -1.92
C ILE A 46 3.27 5.90 -3.16
N ILE A 47 2.10 6.39 -3.58
CA ILE A 47 1.49 6.02 -4.84
C ILE A 47 2.18 6.82 -5.96
N THR A 48 2.87 6.12 -6.85
CA THR A 48 3.63 6.75 -7.95
C THR A 48 2.77 7.03 -9.18
N SER A 49 1.71 6.25 -9.40
CA SER A 49 0.71 6.48 -10.45
C SER A 49 -0.65 6.00 -9.99
N ASN A 50 -1.70 6.72 -10.41
CA ASN A 50 -3.09 6.32 -10.20
C ASN A 50 -3.93 6.77 -11.40
N ASP A 51 -4.25 5.83 -12.28
CA ASP A 51 -4.98 6.06 -13.52
C ASP A 51 -6.42 5.51 -13.45
N VAL A 52 -6.93 5.26 -12.25
CA VAL A 52 -8.28 4.72 -12.02
C VAL A 52 -9.33 5.82 -12.14
N ASP A 53 -10.20 5.71 -13.15
CA ASP A 53 -11.42 6.51 -13.28
C ASP A 53 -12.63 5.67 -12.87
N THR A 54 -13.28 6.01 -11.76
CA THR A 54 -14.40 5.21 -11.23
C THR A 54 -15.72 5.47 -11.96
N ILE A 55 -15.75 6.39 -12.91
CA ILE A 55 -16.92 6.75 -13.73
C ILE A 55 -16.84 6.10 -15.12
N VAL A 56 -15.72 5.46 -15.44
CA VAL A 56 -15.49 4.75 -16.70
C VAL A 56 -15.26 3.26 -16.41
N PRO A 57 -16.14 2.35 -16.90
CA PRO A 57 -16.01 0.91 -16.69
C PRO A 57 -14.92 0.24 -17.55
#